data_AF-A0A821TS84-F1
#
_entry.id   AF-A0A821TS84-F1
#
_cell.length_a   1.000
_cell.length_b   1.000
_cell.length_c   1.000
_cell.angle_alpha   90.00
_cell.angle_beta   90.00
_cell.angle_gamma   90.00
#
_symmetry.space_group_name_H-M   'P 1'
#
loop_
_entity.id
_entity.type
_entity.pdbx_description
1 polymer ?
#
loop_
_entity_poly.entity_id
_entity_poly.type
_entity_poly.pdbx_seq_one_letter_code
_entity_poly.pdbx_strand_id
1 'polypeptide(L)'
;LIEHTIQWARDNFAGLFTIPAQQVEEYQRNPGEFAQRTSKNLSEYDRNEIIENVQRSLGSDRPKDFLDCIKWSRNLFQQQFHNTIAQLLYNFPHDHKTTAGERFWSGNKRCPHVLNFDVNNRTHLDFIVAASNLLAHIYFIEQIRDREYIAEQVSKIKVQEFQPKSGVQIFENDEQLKTDMEKKRRKNSIIEDDQTEQEKINKLL
;
A
#
# COMPACT_ATOMS: atom_id res chain seq x y z
N LEU A 1 14.99 -7.47 -13.03
CA LEU A 1 15.78 -8.53 -12.39
C LEU A 1 15.06 -8.97 -11.11
N ILE A 2 15.30 -10.19 -10.63
CA ILE A 2 14.59 -10.78 -9.47
C ILE A 2 14.88 -10.00 -8.17
N GLU A 3 16.04 -9.35 -8.08
CA GLU A 3 16.48 -8.51 -6.97
C GLU A 3 15.55 -7.31 -6.77
N HIS A 4 15.05 -6.71 -7.85
CA HIS A 4 14.07 -5.61 -7.74
C HIS A 4 12.75 -6.08 -7.13
N THR A 5 12.29 -7.28 -7.50
CA THR A 5 11.06 -7.85 -6.93
C THR A 5 11.25 -8.29 -5.47
N ILE A 6 12.46 -8.73 -5.09
CA ILE A 6 12.80 -9.05 -3.70
C ILE A 6 12.85 -7.78 -2.84
N GLN A 7 13.49 -6.71 -3.34
CA GLN A 7 13.51 -5.43 -2.65
C GLN A 7 12.08 -4.88 -2.48
N TRP A 8 11.28 -4.91 -3.55
CA TRP A 8 9.87 -4.52 -3.49
C TRP A 8 9.10 -5.35 -2.43
N ALA A 9 9.30 -6.67 -2.37
CA ALA A 9 8.64 -7.52 -1.40
C ALA A 9 9.06 -7.19 0.05
N ARG A 10 10.35 -6.88 0.27
CA ARG A 10 10.86 -6.44 1.59
C ARG A 10 10.24 -5.11 2.01
N ASP A 11 10.15 -4.15 1.10
CA ASP A 11 9.56 -2.84 1.39
C ASP A 11 8.06 -2.97 1.69
N ASN A 12 7.35 -3.85 0.96
CA ASN A 12 5.95 -4.18 1.26
C ASN A 12 5.79 -4.85 2.62
N PHE A 13 6.69 -5.77 2.98
CA PHE A 13 6.64 -6.39 4.31
C PHE A 13 6.74 -5.32 5.41
N ALA A 14 7.72 -4.42 5.31
CA ALA A 14 7.89 -3.37 6.30
C ALA A 14 6.68 -2.41 6.31
N GLY A 15 6.21 -1.98 5.13
CA GLY A 15 5.09 -1.05 4.99
C GLY A 15 3.75 -1.61 5.46
N LEU A 16 3.55 -2.93 5.42
CA LEU A 16 2.30 -3.56 5.86
C LEU A 16 2.35 -4.03 7.31
N PHE A 17 3.49 -4.58 7.74
CA PHE A 17 3.55 -5.38 8.96
C PHE A 17 4.45 -4.79 10.06
N THR A 18 5.19 -3.72 9.78
CA THR A 18 6.13 -3.13 10.74
C THR A 18 5.83 -1.65 10.97
N ILE A 19 5.83 -0.85 9.90
CA ILE A 19 5.71 0.60 10.00
C ILE A 19 4.36 1.03 10.62
N PRO A 20 3.19 0.53 10.17
CA PRO A 20 1.90 0.94 10.76
C PRO A 20 1.78 0.51 12.24
N ALA A 21 2.28 -0.68 12.58
CA ALA A 21 2.25 -1.17 13.96
C ALA A 21 3.11 -0.28 14.89
N GLN A 22 4.30 0.11 14.45
CA GLN A 22 5.17 1.05 15.18
C GLN A 22 4.51 2.42 15.35
N GLN A 23 3.88 2.95 14.29
CA GLN A 23 3.18 4.23 14.35
C GLN A 23 2.01 4.19 15.36
N VAL A 24 1.24 3.10 15.37
CA VAL A 24 0.17 2.89 16.35
C VAL A 24 0.72 2.79 17.77
N GLU A 25 1.79 2.03 17.99
CA GLU A 25 2.42 1.91 19.31
C GLU A 25 2.92 3.27 19.83
N GLU A 26 3.62 4.03 18.98
CA GLU A 26 4.12 5.36 19.33
C GLU A 26 2.98 6.32 19.66
N TYR A 27 1.91 6.33 18.85
CA TYR A 27 0.72 7.13 19.11
C TYR A 27 0.05 6.74 20.43
N GLN A 28 -0.15 5.44 20.69
CA GLN A 28 -0.76 4.97 21.94
C GLN A 28 0.09 5.27 23.17
N ARG A 29 1.42 5.26 23.03
CA ARG A 29 2.35 5.54 24.14
C ARG A 29 2.39 7.02 24.52
N ASN A 30 2.43 7.92 23.54
CA ASN A 30 2.45 9.37 23.79
C ASN A 30 1.82 10.16 22.62
N PRO A 31 0.48 10.35 22.60
CA PRO A 31 -0.22 11.03 21.51
C PRO A 31 0.28 12.44 21.25
N GLY A 32 0.61 13.20 22.31
CA GLY A 32 1.03 14.60 22.20
C GLY A 32 2.39 14.75 21.51
N GLU A 33 3.36 13.90 21.88
CA GLU A 33 4.69 13.87 21.24
C GLU A 33 4.61 13.32 19.81
N PHE A 34 3.79 12.29 19.59
CA PHE A 34 3.54 11.75 18.25
C PHE A 34 2.99 12.84 17.32
N ALA A 35 1.97 13.58 17.76
CA ALA A 35 1.38 14.67 16.98
C ALA A 35 2.39 15.80 16.72
N GLN A 36 3.22 16.15 17.70
CA GLN A 36 4.27 17.16 17.52
C GLN A 36 5.35 16.74 16.51
N ARG A 37 5.82 15.50 16.59
CA ARG A 37 6.81 14.98 15.63
C ARG A 37 6.22 14.88 14.23
N THR A 38 4.96 14.48 14.11
CA THR A 38 4.28 14.35 12.82
C THR A 38 3.94 15.73 12.24
N SER A 39 3.68 16.74 13.08
CA SER A 39 3.45 18.11 12.61
C SER A 39 4.74 18.77 12.09
N LYS A 40 5.90 18.42 12.65
CA LYS A 40 7.19 19.06 12.34
C LYS A 40 8.03 18.27 11.35
N ASN A 41 8.68 18.97 10.41
CA ASN A 41 9.73 18.43 9.54
C ASN A 41 9.30 17.31 8.55
N LEU A 42 8.01 17.07 8.38
CA LEU A 42 7.47 16.14 7.38
C LEU A 42 6.82 16.90 6.24
N SER A 43 6.83 16.30 5.04
CA SER A 43 5.98 16.80 3.97
C SER A 43 4.51 16.49 4.28
N GLU A 44 3.59 17.27 3.72
CA GLU A 44 2.14 17.01 3.86
C GLU A 44 1.77 15.58 3.45
N TYR A 45 2.43 15.05 2.42
CA TYR A 45 2.25 13.67 1.97
C TYR A 45 2.64 12.67 3.07
N ASP A 46 3.86 12.77 3.60
CA ASP A 46 4.36 11.84 4.62
C ASP A 46 3.51 11.92 5.90
N ARG A 47 3.09 13.15 6.28
CA ARG A 47 2.22 13.39 7.42
C ARG A 47 0.87 12.68 7.24
N ASN A 48 0.24 12.85 6.09
CA ASN A 48 -1.06 12.25 5.79
C ASN A 48 -0.97 10.72 5.74
N GLU A 49 0.11 10.17 5.19
CA GLU A 49 0.37 8.72 5.18
C GLU A 49 0.47 8.15 6.60
N ILE A 50 1.21 8.82 7.49
CA ILE A 50 1.32 8.42 8.90
C ILE A 50 -0.05 8.44 9.60
N ILE A 51 -0.80 9.54 9.44
CA ILE A 51 -2.12 9.68 10.07
C ILE A 51 -3.08 8.61 9.57
N GLU A 52 -3.13 8.40 8.25
CA GLU A 52 -3.99 7.40 7.62
C GLU A 52 -3.65 5.98 8.08
N ASN A 53 -2.36 5.64 8.21
CA ASN A 53 -1.93 4.35 8.74
C ASN A 53 -2.46 4.11 10.15
N VAL A 54 -2.34 5.09 11.06
CA VAL A 54 -2.84 4.97 12.43
C VAL A 54 -4.37 4.85 12.44
N GLN A 55 -5.07 5.71 11.69
CA GLN A 55 -6.54 5.68 11.61
C GLN A 55 -7.07 4.36 11.08
N ARG A 56 -6.51 3.84 9.98
CA ARG A 56 -6.93 2.57 9.39
C ARG A 56 -6.64 1.41 10.33
N SER A 57 -5.46 1.39 10.94
CA SER A 57 -5.03 0.31 11.84
C SER A 57 -5.85 0.24 13.13
N LEU A 58 -6.34 1.38 13.62
CA LEU A 58 -7.21 1.44 14.80
C LEU A 58 -8.71 1.37 14.46
N GLY A 59 -9.06 1.69 13.21
CA GLY A 59 -10.44 1.82 12.72
C GLY A 59 -10.83 0.71 11.75
N SER A 60 -11.08 1.09 10.50
CA SER A 60 -11.76 0.25 9.50
C SER A 60 -11.01 -1.02 9.13
N ASP A 61 -9.68 -1.00 9.17
CA ASP A 61 -8.84 -2.08 8.66
C ASP A 61 -8.41 -3.04 9.78
N ARG A 62 -8.79 -2.76 11.04
CA ARG A 62 -8.53 -3.61 12.19
C ARG A 62 -9.28 -4.94 12.05
N PRO A 63 -8.59 -6.08 11.90
CA PRO A 63 -9.24 -7.39 11.87
C PRO A 63 -9.79 -7.76 13.24
N LYS A 64 -10.94 -8.46 13.27
CA LYS A 64 -11.56 -8.95 14.52
C LYS A 64 -11.27 -10.42 14.78
N ASP A 65 -11.08 -11.18 13.71
CA ASP A 65 -10.80 -12.60 13.72
C ASP A 65 -9.90 -12.98 12.54
N PHE A 66 -9.52 -14.25 12.47
CA PHE A 66 -8.64 -14.73 11.40
C PHE A 66 -9.31 -14.68 10.02
N LEU A 67 -10.65 -14.78 9.94
CA LEU A 67 -11.38 -14.69 8.67
C LEU A 67 -11.27 -13.26 8.09
N ASP A 68 -11.30 -12.23 8.92
CA ASP A 68 -11.01 -10.87 8.50
C ASP A 68 -9.56 -10.73 8.00
N CYS A 69 -8.59 -11.43 8.59
CA CYS A 69 -7.23 -11.49 8.04
C CYS A 69 -7.16 -12.16 6.66
N ILE A 70 -7.98 -13.18 6.41
CA ILE A 70 -8.10 -13.80 5.07
C ILE A 70 -8.72 -12.80 4.08
N LYS A 71 -9.80 -12.10 4.45
CA LYS A 71 -10.41 -11.05 3.61
C LYS A 71 -9.42 -9.95 3.28
N TRP A 72 -8.68 -9.46 4.27
CA TRP A 72 -7.66 -8.44 4.06
C TRP A 72 -6.59 -8.91 3.08
N SER A 73 -6.02 -10.11 3.27
CA SER A 73 -4.98 -10.65 2.39
C SER A 73 -5.47 -10.85 0.94
N ARG A 74 -6.74 -11.25 0.75
CA ARG A 74 -7.33 -11.45 -0.57
C ARG A 74 -7.51 -10.13 -1.32
N ASN A 75 -7.90 -9.08 -0.61
CA ASN A 75 -7.98 -7.72 -1.17
C ASN A 75 -6.59 -7.14 -1.43
N LEU A 76 -5.61 -7.43 -0.56
CA LEU A 76 -4.22 -7.03 -0.77
C LEU A 76 -3.65 -7.66 -2.05
N PHE A 77 -3.85 -8.97 -2.26
CA PHE A 77 -3.45 -9.66 -3.49
C PHE A 77 -4.06 -8.97 -4.72
N GLN A 78 -5.36 -8.68 -4.67
CA GLN A 78 -6.08 -7.99 -5.73
C GLN A 78 -5.43 -6.62 -6.01
N GLN A 79 -5.14 -5.85 -4.97
CA GLN A 79 -4.57 -4.52 -5.13
C GLN A 79 -3.17 -4.54 -5.73
N GLN A 80 -2.29 -5.41 -5.23
CA GLN A 80 -0.87 -5.43 -5.61
C GLN A 80 -0.63 -6.09 -6.98
N PHE A 81 -1.23 -7.25 -7.22
CA PHE A 81 -0.90 -8.08 -8.37
C PHE A 81 -1.90 -7.97 -9.52
N HIS A 82 -3.04 -7.32 -9.29
CA HIS A 82 -4.05 -7.05 -10.33
C HIS A 82 -4.26 -5.56 -10.53
N ASN A 83 -4.84 -4.84 -9.57
CA ASN A 83 -5.35 -3.47 -9.78
C ASN A 83 -4.25 -2.49 -10.14
N THR A 84 -3.15 -2.51 -9.39
CA THR A 84 -1.98 -1.65 -9.66
C THR A 84 -1.41 -1.91 -11.06
N ILE A 85 -1.38 -3.18 -11.47
CA ILE A 85 -0.88 -3.59 -12.79
C ILE A 85 -1.86 -3.19 -13.90
N ALA A 86 -3.17 -3.37 -13.68
CA ALA A 86 -4.22 -2.97 -14.60
C ALA A 86 -4.21 -1.45 -14.83
N GLN A 87 -4.05 -0.66 -13.76
CA GLN A 87 -3.91 0.79 -13.86
C GLN A 87 -2.64 1.17 -14.64
N LEU A 88 -1.51 0.51 -14.36
CA LEU A 88 -0.27 0.76 -15.08
C LEU A 88 -0.41 0.50 -16.59
N LEU A 89 -1.08 -0.58 -16.98
CA LEU A 89 -1.33 -0.93 -18.38
C LEU A 89 -2.38 -0.02 -19.04
N TYR A 90 -3.31 0.55 -18.28
CA TYR A 90 -4.22 1.59 -18.78
C TYR A 90 -3.47 2.88 -19.11
N ASN A 91 -2.53 3.27 -18.24
CA ASN A 91 -1.68 4.44 -18.45
C ASN A 91 -0.66 4.23 -19.58
N PHE A 92 -0.06 3.04 -19.64
CA PHE A 92 0.95 2.66 -20.62
C PHE A 92 0.58 1.34 -21.29
N PRO A 93 -0.31 1.38 -22.31
CA PRO A 93 -0.67 0.20 -23.09
C PRO A 93 0.55 -0.55 -23.66
N HIS A 94 0.35 -1.80 -24.08
CA HIS A 94 1.42 -2.66 -24.60
C HIS A 94 2.21 -2.04 -25.76
N ASP A 95 1.54 -1.26 -26.60
CA ASP A 95 2.09 -0.57 -27.77
C ASP A 95 2.45 0.90 -27.50
N HIS A 96 2.39 1.34 -26.24
CA HIS A 96 2.65 2.73 -25.86
C HIS A 96 4.04 3.20 -26.33
N LYS A 97 4.07 4.42 -26.88
CA LYS A 97 5.28 5.09 -27.34
C LYS A 97 5.50 6.35 -26.52
N THR A 98 6.75 6.60 -26.17
CA THR A 98 7.17 7.84 -25.50
C THR A 98 7.01 9.04 -26.44
N THR A 99 7.15 10.25 -25.91
CA THR A 99 7.14 11.49 -26.70
C THR A 99 8.21 11.54 -27.78
N ALA A 100 9.32 10.81 -27.61
CA ALA A 100 10.37 10.65 -28.62
C ALA A 100 10.04 9.60 -29.71
N GLY A 101 8.91 8.90 -29.61
CA GLY A 101 8.45 7.89 -30.57
C GLY A 101 8.97 6.48 -30.33
N GLU A 102 9.77 6.27 -29.29
CA GLU A 102 10.32 4.97 -28.90
C GLU A 102 9.29 4.12 -28.13
N ARG A 103 9.39 2.79 -28.18
CA ARG A 103 8.51 1.91 -27.41
C ARG A 103 8.79 2.07 -25.91
N PHE A 104 7.76 2.37 -25.13
CA PHE A 104 7.87 2.50 -23.69
C PHE A 104 8.31 1.19 -23.02
N TRP A 105 7.71 0.07 -23.42
CA TRP A 105 8.08 -1.27 -22.98
C TRP A 105 9.27 -1.82 -23.78
N SER A 106 10.46 -1.25 -23.55
CA SER A 106 11.69 -1.68 -24.19
C SER A 106 12.90 -1.59 -23.24
N GLY A 107 14.03 -2.19 -23.64
CA GLY A 107 15.25 -2.23 -22.83
C GLY A 107 15.02 -2.89 -21.46
N ASN A 108 15.13 -2.10 -20.39
CA ASN A 108 14.96 -2.57 -19.02
C ASN A 108 13.49 -2.60 -18.55
N LYS A 109 12.55 -2.02 -19.29
CA LYS A 109 11.12 -2.00 -18.96
C LYS A 109 10.43 -3.22 -19.55
N ARG A 110 10.00 -4.14 -18.68
CA ARG A 110 9.23 -5.32 -19.07
C ARG A 110 7.75 -5.03 -18.90
N CYS A 111 6.97 -5.23 -19.95
CA CYS A 111 5.53 -5.07 -19.89
C CYS A 111 4.92 -6.14 -18.95
N PRO A 112 4.23 -5.74 -17.87
CA PRO A 112 3.67 -6.69 -16.92
C PRO A 112 2.35 -7.26 -17.42
N HIS A 113 1.84 -8.29 -16.74
CA HIS A 113 0.52 -8.85 -16.97
C HIS A 113 -0.23 -8.91 -15.63
N VAL A 114 -1.54 -8.66 -15.68
CA VAL A 114 -2.39 -8.76 -14.48
C VAL A 114 -2.46 -10.20 -14.01
N LEU A 115 -2.43 -10.41 -12.70
CA LEU A 115 -2.68 -11.73 -12.12
C LEU A 115 -4.12 -11.82 -11.63
N ASN A 116 -4.81 -12.89 -12.02
CA ASN A 116 -6.08 -13.26 -11.42
C ASN A 116 -5.80 -14.26 -10.29
N PHE A 117 -6.39 -14.02 -9.13
CA PHE A 117 -6.26 -14.95 -8.02
C PHE A 117 -6.81 -16.32 -8.40
N ASP A 118 -6.07 -17.35 -8.04
CA ASP A 118 -6.45 -18.75 -8.25
C ASP A 118 -6.02 -19.51 -6.99
N VAL A 119 -7.00 -20.11 -6.32
CA VAL A 119 -6.78 -20.85 -5.07
C VAL A 119 -5.94 -22.11 -5.28
N ASN A 120 -5.93 -22.67 -6.50
CA ASN A 120 -5.15 -23.86 -6.83
C ASN A 120 -3.70 -23.52 -7.20
N ASN A 121 -3.40 -22.24 -7.43
CA ASN A 121 -2.03 -21.79 -7.64
C ASN A 121 -1.33 -21.72 -6.29
N ARG A 122 -0.30 -22.56 -6.12
CA ARG A 122 0.47 -22.65 -4.88
C ARG A 122 1.00 -21.29 -4.40
N THR A 123 1.57 -20.48 -5.28
CA THR A 123 2.16 -19.18 -4.93
C THR A 123 1.08 -18.18 -4.49
N HIS A 124 -0.08 -18.20 -5.14
CA HIS A 124 -1.21 -17.35 -4.75
C HIS A 124 -1.70 -17.72 -3.35
N LEU A 125 -1.89 -19.01 -3.08
CA LEU A 125 -2.31 -19.47 -1.75
C LEU A 125 -1.22 -19.23 -0.69
N ASP A 126 0.05 -19.42 -1.02
CA ASP A 126 1.19 -19.14 -0.13
C ASP A 126 1.19 -17.67 0.32
N PHE A 127 0.89 -16.74 -0.60
CA PHE A 127 0.74 -15.32 -0.28
C PHE A 127 -0.40 -15.08 0.73
N ILE A 128 -1.58 -15.65 0.50
CA ILE A 128 -2.74 -15.51 1.39
C ILE A 128 -2.39 -16.06 2.78
N VAL A 129 -1.84 -17.28 2.85
CA VAL A 129 -1.44 -17.91 4.12
C VAL A 129 -0.45 -17.02 4.88
N ALA A 130 0.59 -16.53 4.21
CA ALA A 130 1.61 -15.69 4.86
C ALA A 130 1.04 -14.35 5.32
N ALA A 131 0.34 -13.63 4.43
CA ALA A 131 -0.20 -12.30 4.72
C ALA A 131 -1.25 -12.32 5.83
N SER A 132 -2.17 -13.30 5.84
CA SER A 132 -3.16 -13.44 6.91
C SER A 132 -2.53 -13.75 8.25
N ASN A 133 -1.52 -14.62 8.30
CA ASN A 133 -0.85 -14.97 9.55
C ASN A 133 0.01 -13.81 10.09
N LEU A 134 0.67 -13.05 9.23
CA LEU A 134 1.41 -11.85 9.64
C LEU A 134 0.46 -10.78 10.20
N LEU A 135 -0.67 -10.54 9.55
CA LEU A 135 -1.66 -9.61 10.08
C LEU A 135 -2.25 -10.11 11.41
N ALA A 136 -2.59 -11.39 11.51
CA ALA A 136 -3.11 -11.97 12.75
C ALA A 136 -2.11 -11.80 13.90
N HIS A 137 -0.81 -11.98 13.65
CA HIS A 137 0.24 -11.78 14.65
C HIS A 137 0.25 -10.35 15.21
N ILE A 138 0.18 -9.33 14.34
CA ILE A 138 0.23 -7.92 14.73
C ILE A 138 -0.96 -7.53 15.61
N TYR A 139 -2.12 -8.10 15.34
CA TYR A 139 -3.36 -7.80 16.08
C TYR A 139 -3.64 -8.79 17.21
N PHE A 140 -2.68 -9.66 17.55
CA PHE A 140 -2.81 -10.68 18.60
C PHE A 140 -4.00 -11.63 18.39
N ILE A 141 -4.30 -11.94 17.13
CA ILE A 141 -5.30 -12.93 16.71
C ILE A 141 -4.61 -14.28 16.56
N GLU A 142 -5.30 -15.35 16.95
CA GLU A 142 -4.79 -16.72 16.78
C GLU A 142 -4.51 -17.01 15.30
N GLN A 143 -3.28 -17.47 15.04
CA GLN A 143 -2.81 -17.84 13.71
C GLN A 143 -3.35 -19.22 13.31
N ILE A 144 -3.88 -19.33 12.09
CA ILE A 144 -4.30 -20.61 11.51
C ILE A 144 -3.35 -20.96 10.36
N ARG A 145 -2.82 -22.19 10.38
CA ARG A 145 -1.89 -22.71 9.35
C ARG A 145 -2.46 -23.87 8.54
N ASP A 146 -3.69 -24.27 8.82
CA ASP A 146 -4.47 -25.20 8.00
C ASP A 146 -4.72 -24.56 6.62
N ARG A 147 -4.07 -25.13 5.60
CA ARG A 147 -4.10 -24.56 4.24
C ARG A 147 -5.41 -24.84 3.55
N GLU A 148 -6.01 -25.99 3.83
CA GLU A 148 -7.30 -26.44 3.30
C GLU A 148 -8.40 -25.52 3.81
N TYR A 149 -8.42 -25.21 5.11
CA TYR A 149 -9.31 -24.21 5.68
C TYR A 149 -9.14 -22.84 5.02
N ILE A 150 -7.90 -22.35 4.88
CA ILE A 150 -7.63 -21.04 4.28
C ILE A 150 -8.08 -21.01 2.82
N ALA A 151 -7.80 -22.05 2.05
CA ALA A 151 -8.23 -22.21 0.66
C ALA A 151 -9.77 -22.18 0.55
N GLU A 152 -10.45 -22.90 1.43
CA GLU A 152 -11.91 -22.92 1.48
C GLU A 152 -12.46 -21.51 1.77
N GLN A 153 -11.96 -20.83 2.79
CA GLN A 153 -12.46 -19.50 3.16
C GLN A 153 -12.15 -18.45 2.10
N VAL A 154 -10.92 -18.42 1.58
CA VAL A 154 -10.52 -17.39 0.59
C VAL A 154 -11.28 -17.53 -0.72
N SER A 155 -11.67 -18.75 -1.11
CA SER A 155 -12.48 -19.00 -2.32
C SER A 155 -13.87 -18.37 -2.26
N LYS A 156 -14.41 -18.17 -1.05
CA LYS A 156 -15.74 -17.56 -0.82
C LYS A 156 -15.70 -16.03 -0.84
N ILE A 157 -14.53 -15.42 -0.82
CA ILE A 157 -14.35 -13.97 -0.71
C ILE A 157 -14.47 -13.35 -2.08
N LYS A 158 -15.50 -12.51 -2.25
CA LYS A 158 -15.70 -11.70 -3.45
C LYS A 158 -14.91 -10.41 -3.32
N VAL A 159 -14.02 -10.18 -4.28
CA VAL A 159 -13.34 -8.89 -4.45
C VAL A 159 -14.12 -8.06 -5.46
N GLN A 160 -14.13 -6.74 -5.25
CA GLN A 160 -14.74 -5.83 -6.21
C GLN A 160 -13.93 -5.81 -7.51
N GLU A 161 -14.62 -5.82 -8.64
CA GLU A 161 -14.00 -5.64 -9.95
C GLU A 161 -13.36 -4.26 -10.03
N PHE A 162 -12.11 -4.22 -10.50
CA PHE A 162 -11.35 -2.99 -10.61
C PHE A 162 -11.53 -2.37 -11.99
N GLN A 163 -11.84 -1.07 -12.02
CA GLN A 163 -11.85 -0.27 -13.23
C GLN A 163 -10.74 0.79 -13.16
N PRO A 164 -9.78 0.78 -14.11
CA PRO A 164 -8.76 1.81 -14.19
C PRO A 164 -9.39 3.20 -14.31
N LYS A 165 -8.80 4.17 -13.63
CA LYS A 165 -9.28 5.56 -13.61
C LYS A 165 -8.46 6.42 -14.56
N SER A 166 -9.14 7.28 -15.32
CA SER A 166 -8.49 8.36 -16.06
C SER A 166 -7.92 9.40 -15.10
N GLY A 167 -6.76 9.99 -15.44
CA GLY A 167 -6.15 11.05 -14.66
C GLY A 167 -5.29 10.59 -13.47
N VAL A 168 -5.13 9.28 -13.24
CA VAL A 168 -4.10 8.77 -12.33
C VAL A 168 -2.73 9.04 -12.94
N GLN A 169 -1.92 9.86 -12.27
CA GLN A 169 -0.59 10.21 -12.76
C GLN A 169 0.41 9.11 -12.40
N ILE A 170 0.98 8.48 -13.41
CA ILE A 170 2.12 7.57 -13.29
C ILE A 170 3.23 8.15 -14.14
N PHE A 171 4.41 8.35 -13.55
CA PHE A 171 5.55 8.94 -14.24
C PHE A 171 6.27 7.90 -15.08
N GLU A 172 6.79 8.31 -16.24
CA GLU A 172 7.50 7.39 -17.13
C GLU A 172 8.91 7.05 -16.61
N ASN A 173 9.47 7.89 -15.75
CA ASN A 173 10.78 7.74 -15.13
C ASN A 173 10.89 8.54 -13.81
N ASP A 174 11.95 8.26 -13.05
CA ASP A 174 12.23 8.87 -11.75
C ASP A 174 12.52 10.38 -11.85
N GLU A 175 13.00 10.86 -12.99
CA GLU A 175 13.32 12.28 -13.19
C GLU A 175 12.05 13.14 -13.27
N GLN A 176 11.04 12.66 -14.00
CA GLN A 176 9.72 13.29 -14.03
C GLN A 176 9.07 13.27 -12.64
N LEU A 177 9.19 12.17 -11.90
CA LEU A 177 8.70 12.06 -10.52
C LEU A 177 9.40 13.08 -9.60
N LYS A 178 10.73 13.16 -9.63
CA LYS A 178 11.52 14.14 -8.86
C LYS A 178 11.12 15.57 -9.18
N THR A 179 10.99 15.89 -10.46
CA THR A 179 10.60 17.23 -10.92
C THR A 179 9.22 17.64 -10.40
N ASP A 180 8.27 16.70 -10.38
CA ASP A 180 6.93 16.94 -9.83
C ASP A 180 6.95 17.11 -8.31
N MET A 181 7.70 16.27 -7.59
CA MET A 181 7.89 16.38 -6.13
C MET A 181 8.52 17.73 -5.74
N GLU A 182 9.52 18.21 -6.47
CA GLU A 182 10.13 19.52 -6.24
C GLU A 182 9.15 20.67 -6.49
N LYS A 183 8.33 20.59 -7.54
CA LYS A 183 7.29 21.59 -7.83
C LYS A 183 6.25 21.64 -6.72
N LYS A 184 5.82 20.49 -6.20
CA LYS A 184 4.87 20.42 -5.07
C LYS A 184 5.47 20.99 -3.79
N ARG A 185 6.72 20.64 -3.47
CA ARG A 185 7.45 21.20 -2.32
C ARG A 185 7.55 22.72 -2.34
N ARG A 186 7.79 23.32 -3.52
CA ARG A 186 7.87 24.79 -3.67
C ARG A 186 6.52 25.50 -3.51
N LYS A 187 5.39 24.82 -3.75
CA LYS A 187 4.06 25.40 -3.58
C LYS A 187 3.58 25.40 -2.11
N ASN A 188 4.04 24.45 -1.32
CA ASN A 188 3.61 24.27 0.07
C ASN A 188 4.39 25.11 1.11
N SER A 189 5.30 26.00 0.71
CA SER A 189 6.10 26.81 1.65
C SER A 189 5.37 28.03 2.24
N ILE A 190 4.04 28.05 2.23
CA ILE A 190 3.22 29.08 2.89
C ILE A 190 2.81 28.51 4.25
N ILE A 191 3.37 29.07 5.31
CA ILE A 191 3.39 28.58 6.70
C ILE A 191 1.96 28.58 7.29
N GLU A 192 1.44 27.40 7.64
CA GLU A 192 0.40 27.26 8.67
C GLU A 192 1.07 27.16 10.06
N ASP A 193 0.45 27.72 11.09
CA ASP A 193 0.99 27.81 12.44
C ASP A 193 1.08 26.42 13.12
N ASP A 194 2.27 26.04 13.60
CA ASP A 194 2.63 24.71 14.13
C ASP A 194 1.66 24.21 15.23
N GLN A 195 1.13 25.13 16.03
CA GLN A 195 0.18 24.81 17.12
C GLN A 195 -1.18 24.38 16.57
N THR A 196 -1.65 25.01 15.49
CA THR A 196 -2.95 24.68 14.88
C THR A 196 -2.90 23.31 14.21
N GLU A 197 -1.76 22.94 13.63
CA GLU A 197 -1.59 21.66 12.96
C GLU A 197 -1.51 20.48 13.94
N GLN A 198 -0.83 20.66 15.08
CA GLN A 198 -0.81 19.64 16.14
C GLN A 198 -2.22 19.35 16.68
N GLU A 199 -3.03 20.39 16.90
CA GLU A 199 -4.43 20.23 17.32
C GLU A 199 -5.29 19.54 16.26
N LYS A 200 -5.04 19.81 14.97
CA LYS A 200 -5.72 19.09 13.87
C LYS A 200 -5.38 17.60 13.89
N ILE A 201 -4.11 17.23 14.05
CA ILE A 201 -3.68 15.82 14.12
C ILE A 201 -4.34 15.11 15.31
N ASN A 202 -4.35 15.74 16.48
CA ASN A 202 -5.00 15.18 17.68
C ASN A 202 -6.52 15.03 17.55
N LYS A 203 -7.18 15.81 16.68
CA LYS A 203 -8.61 15.65 16.38
C LYS A 203 -8.90 14.57 15.34
N LEU A 204 -7.91 14.27 14.49
CA LEU A 204 -8.01 13.25 13.44
C LEU A 204 -7.73 11.84 13.98
N LEU A 205 -6.85 11.71 14.98
CA LEU A 205 -6.45 10.44 15.61
C LEU A 205 -7.17 10.21 16.93
#